data_AF-A0A1H1B878-F1
#
_entry.id   AF-A0A1H1B878-F1
#
_cell.length_a   1.000
_cell.length_b   1.000
_cell.length_c   1.000
_cell.angle_alpha   90.00
_cell.angle_beta   90.00
_cell.angle_gamma   90.00
#
_symmetry.space_group_name_H-M   'P 1'
#
loop_
_entity.id
_entity.type
_entity.pdbx_description
1 polymer ?
#
loop_
_entity_poly.entity_id
_entity_poly.type
_entity_poly.pdbx_seq_one_letter_code
_entity_poly.pdbx_strand_id
1 'polypeptide(L)' 'MSTISPPNTDIVWAEVEHGFYVGSRGGEFLGYVDVEHETRNVVCDMYSRPVGEFTSLAEAMHALETLQPSEEGAASIA' A
#
# COMPACT_ATOMS: atom_id res chain seq x y z
N MET A 1 31.35 10.37 -0.09
CA MET A 1 30.55 9.99 -1.26
C MET A 1 29.25 9.42 -0.73
N SER A 2 28.16 10.17 -0.79
CA SER A 2 26.85 9.70 -0.34
C SER A 2 26.16 9.06 -1.54
N THR A 3 26.10 7.74 -1.58
CA THR A 3 25.30 7.03 -2.57
C THR A 3 23.83 7.26 -2.25
N ILE A 4 23.17 8.13 -3.00
CA ILE A 4 21.71 8.15 -3.07
C ILE A 4 21.34 6.80 -3.68
N SER A 5 20.87 5.85 -2.87
CA SER A 5 20.14 4.70 -3.41
C SER A 5 18.96 5.26 -4.22
N PRO A 6 18.63 4.69 -5.38
CA PRO A 6 17.39 5.05 -6.06
C PRO A 6 16.24 4.96 -5.03
N PRO A 7 15.24 5.85 -5.09
CA PRO A 7 14.06 5.71 -4.23
C PRO A 7 13.53 4.30 -4.45
N ASN A 8 13.67 3.44 -3.45
CA ASN A 8 13.30 2.04 -3.53
C ASN A 8 11.78 2.04 -3.63
N THR A 9 11.30 2.04 -4.87
CA THR A 9 9.88 2.17 -5.19
C THR A 9 9.18 0.83 -5.03
N ASP A 10 9.97 -0.23 -4.82
CA ASP A 10 9.51 -1.56 -4.52
C ASP A 10 8.67 -1.57 -3.25
N ILE A 11 7.48 -2.14 -3.41
CA ILE A 11 6.53 -2.36 -2.33
C ILE A 11 6.84 -3.74 -1.76
N VAL A 12 7.12 -3.76 -0.47
CA VAL A 12 7.36 -4.96 0.31
C VAL A 12 6.09 -5.29 1.06
N TRP A 13 5.60 -6.50 0.84
CA TRP A 13 4.45 -7.06 1.52
C TRP A 13 4.89 -7.99 2.64
N ALA A 14 4.33 -7.80 3.83
CA ALA A 14 4.56 -8.66 4.98
C ALA A 14 3.23 -9.23 5.48
N GLU A 15 3.13 -10.55 5.59
CA GLU A 15 2.02 -11.22 6.28
C GLU A 15 2.23 -11.08 7.78
N VAL A 16 1.32 -10.38 8.47
CA VAL A 16 1.40 -10.15 9.92
C VAL A 16 0.54 -11.18 10.66
N GLU A 17 -0.63 -11.48 10.11
CA GLU A 17 -1.55 -12.52 10.58
C GLU A 17 -2.11 -13.26 9.35
N HIS A 18 -2.69 -14.44 9.55
CA HIS A 18 -3.28 -15.19 8.46
C HIS A 18 -4.40 -14.41 7.78
N GLY A 19 -4.18 -14.02 6.53
CA GLY A 19 -5.11 -13.17 5.79
C GLY A 19 -4.91 -11.66 6.00
N PHE A 20 -3.89 -11.23 6.76
CA PHE A 20 -3.60 -9.81 6.97
C PHE A 20 -2.20 -9.45 6.46
N TYR A 21 -2.16 -8.69 5.38
CA TYR A 21 -0.93 -8.30 4.68
C TYR A 21 -0.70 -6.80 4.80
N VAL A 22 0.50 -6.40 5.20
CA VAL A 22 0.93 -5.00 5.30
C VAL A 22 1.87 -4.66 4.15
N GLY A 23 1.54 -3.60 3.41
CA GLY A 23 2.35 -3.07 2.34
C GLY A 23 3.21 -1.91 2.83
N SER A 24 4.49 -1.92 2.48
CA SER A 24 5.43 -0.84 2.78
C SER A 24 6.27 -0.48 1.55
N ARG A 25 6.45 0.82 1.25
CA ARG A 25 7.21 1.30 0.10
C ARG A 25 8.42 2.09 0.57
N GLY A 26 9.61 1.65 0.21
CA GLY A 26 10.84 2.33 0.63
C GLY A 26 10.98 2.50 2.14
N GLY A 27 10.31 1.65 2.94
CA GLY A 27 10.28 1.74 4.40
C GLY A 27 9.11 2.56 4.98
N GLU A 28 8.26 3.16 4.15
CA GLU A 28 7.05 3.85 4.58
C GLU A 28 5.83 2.93 4.51
N PHE A 29 4.95 2.99 5.51
CA PHE A 29 3.72 2.20 5.53
C PHE A 29 2.71 2.77 4.52
N LEU A 30 2.34 1.97 3.52
CA LEU A 30 1.36 2.34 2.50
C LEU A 30 -0.07 2.02 2.92
N GLY A 31 -0.24 0.93 3.65
CA GLY A 31 -1.55 0.39 3.99
C GLY A 31 -1.52 -1.12 4.19
N TYR A 32 -2.69 -1.72 4.18
CA TYR A 32 -2.85 -3.15 4.43
C TYR A 32 -3.99 -3.74 3.60
N VAL A 33 -3.92 -5.04 3.40
CA VAL A 33 -4.98 -5.85 2.82
C VAL A 33 -5.45 -6.82 3.88
N ASP A 34 -6.74 -6.78 4.16
CA ASP A 34 -7.43 -7.67 5.07
C ASP A 34 -8.31 -8.64 4.27
N VAL A 35 -7.96 -9.92 4.29
CA VAL A 35 -8.67 -11.00 3.59
C VAL A 35 -9.79 -11.49 4.51
N GLU A 36 -10.91 -10.78 4.48
CA GLU A 36 -12.03 -11.02 5.40
C GLU A 36 -12.66 -12.42 5.23
N HIS A 37 -12.57 -13.00 4.04
CA HIS A 37 -12.94 -14.39 3.72
C HIS A 37 -12.23 -14.80 2.42
N GLU A 38 -12.12 -16.10 2.08
CA GLU A 38 -11.42 -16.60 0.87
C GLU A 38 -11.82 -15.90 -0.46
N THR A 39 -12.93 -15.15 -0.47
CA THR A 39 -13.46 -14.46 -1.64
C THR A 39 -13.39 -12.93 -1.58
N ARG A 40 -12.99 -12.33 -0.45
CA ARG A 40 -13.07 -10.87 -0.24
C ARG A 40 -11.82 -10.34 0.45
N ASN A 41 -11.15 -9.42 -0.23
CA ASN A 41 -9.93 -8.75 0.22
C ASN A 41 -10.25 -7.25 0.31
N VAL A 42 -10.27 -6.72 1.53
CA VAL A 42 -10.48 -5.30 1.80
C VAL A 42 -9.11 -4.62 1.78
N VAL A 43 -8.99 -3.56 0.99
CA VAL A 43 -7.76 -2.77 0.92
C VAL A 43 -7.96 -1.49 1.69
N CYS A 44 -7.05 -1.22 2.62
CA CYS A 44 -7.04 -0.01 3.42
C CYS A 44 -5.75 0.76 3.21
N ASP A 45 -5.85 2.09 3.14
CA ASP A 45 -4.70 2.98 3.07
C ASP A 45 -3.98 3.11 4.44
N MET A 46 -2.91 3.92 4.47
CA MET A 46 -2.16 4.20 5.69
C MET A 46 -2.97 4.85 6.82
N TYR A 47 -4.15 5.40 6.52
CA TYR A 47 -5.08 6.00 7.48
C TYR A 47 -6.21 5.05 7.87
N SER A 48 -6.10 3.76 7.55
CA SER A 48 -7.14 2.75 7.74
C SER A 48 -8.46 3.12 7.05
N ARG A 49 -8.40 3.85 5.93
CA ARG A 49 -9.56 4.13 5.09
C ARG A 49 -9.68 3.05 4.03
N PRO A 50 -10.85 2.41 3.88
CA PRO A 50 -11.05 1.43 2.83
C PRO A 50 -10.95 2.12 1.46
N VAL A 51 -9.96 1.70 0.69
CA VAL A 51 -9.73 2.12 -0.69
C VAL A 51 -10.71 1.40 -1.61
N GLY A 52 -10.94 0.12 -1.33
CA GLY A 52 -11.80 -0.74 -2.14
C GLY A 52 -11.74 -2.18 -1.68
N GLU A 53 -12.53 -3.00 -2.36
CA GLU A 53 -12.68 -4.42 -2.05
C GLU A 53 -12.49 -5.22 -3.32
N PHE A 54 -11.66 -6.25 -3.25
CA PHE A 54 -11.24 -7.04 -4.39
C PHE A 54 -11.44 -8.52 -4.12
N THR A 55 -11.68 -9.29 -5.17
CA THR A 55 -11.84 -10.75 -5.08
C THR A 55 -10.50 -11.48 -5.13
N SER A 56 -9.41 -10.80 -5.51
CA SER A 56 -8.06 -11.35 -5.55
C SER A 56 -7.07 -10.50 -4.76
N LEU A 57 -6.20 -11.17 -3.99
CA LEU A 57 -5.10 -10.53 -3.26
C LEU A 57 -4.18 -9.74 -4.20
N ALA A 58 -3.92 -10.27 -5.40
CA ALA A 58 -3.07 -9.59 -6.38
C ALA A 58 -3.69 -8.27 -6.88
N GLU A 59 -5.01 -8.24 -7.10
CA GLU A 59 -5.71 -7.01 -7.47
C GLU A 59 -5.72 -6.00 -6.31
N ALA A 60 -5.95 -6.50 -5.10
CA ALA A 60 -5.92 -5.70 -3.87
C ALA A 60 -4.55 -5.04 -3.65
N MET A 61 -3.47 -5.82 -3.77
CA MET A 61 -2.10 -5.31 -3.68
C MET A 61 -1.85 -4.27 -4.76
N HIS A 62 -2.10 -4.60 -6.04
CA HIS A 62 -1.89 -3.70 -7.17
C HIS A 62 -2.68 -2.39 -7.04
N ALA A 63 -3.90 -2.43 -6.51
CA ALA A 63 -4.67 -1.22 -6.22
C ALA A 63 -3.92 -0.29 -5.27
N LEU A 64 -3.33 -0.82 -4.19
CA LEU A 64 -2.51 -0.06 -3.25
C LEU A 64 -1.20 0.44 -3.89
N GLU A 65 -0.59 -0.32 -4.81
CA GLU A 65 0.60 0.10 -5.54
C GLU A 65 0.33 1.26 -6.51
N THR A 66 -0.83 1.22 -7.18
CA THR A 66 -1.28 2.28 -8.10
C THR A 66 -1.84 3.49 -7.37
N LEU A 67 -2.18 3.35 -6.09
CA LEU A 67 -2.53 4.46 -5.22
C LEU A 67 -1.30 5.33 -5.09
N GLN A 68 -1.16 6.29 -6.00
CA GLN A 68 -0.17 7.33 -5.86
C GLN A 68 -0.44 7.93 -4.47
N PRO A 69 0.58 8.08 -3.60
CA PRO A 69 0.42 8.99 -2.49
C PRO A 69 0.05 10.30 -3.17
N SER A 70 -1.19 10.76 -2.99
CA SER A 70 -1.64 11.95 -3.69
C SER A 70 -0.61 13.04 -3.39
N GLU A 71 0.21 13.41 -4.37
CA GLU A 71 1.12 14.55 -4.29
C GLU A 71 0.34 15.87 -4.21
N GLU A 72 -0.99 15.82 -4.03
CA GLU A 72 -1.88 16.91 -3.64
C GLU A 72 -1.67 17.33 -2.18
N GLY A 73 -0.45 17.77 -1.92
CA GLY A 73 -0.01 18.51 -0.74
C GLY A 73 1.29 19.27 -0.97
N ALA A 74 1.93 19.14 -2.15
CA ALA A 74 3.21 19.77 -2.48
C ALA A 74 3.11 20.94 -3.48
N ALA A 75 1.90 21.40 -3.82
CA ALA A 75 1.70 22.56 -4.71
C ALA A 75 0.88 23.67 -4.03
N SER A 76 1.44 24.31 -3.01
CA SER A 76 1.09 25.70 -2.62
C SER A 76 2.20 26.34 -1.80
N ILE A 77 3.38 26.49 -2.41
CA ILE A 77 4.33 27.56 -2.03
C ILE A 77 4.98 28.14 -3.29
N ALA A 78 4.32 29.11 -3.93
CA ALA A 78 4.96 30.14 -4.75
C ALA A 78 3.98 31.30 -4.99
#